data_AF-A0AAW2LC69-F1
#
_entry.id   AF-A0AAW2LC69-F1
#
_cell.length_a   1.000
_cell.length_b   1.000
_cell.length_c   1.000
_cell.angle_alpha   90.00
_cell.angle_beta   90.00
_cell.angle_gamma   90.00
#
_symmetry.space_group_name_H-M   'P 1'
#
loop_
_entity.id
_entity.type
_entity.pdbx_description
1 polymer ?
#
loop_
_entity_poly.entity_id
_entity_poly.type
_entity_poly.pdbx_seq_one_letter_code
_entity_poly.pdbx_strand_id
1 'polypeptide(L)'
;MSIKTLCTEISTTFLVVDFCSLSSANLKNVMYNLPGQTNLLEINQPLACAATLPASTRRLFKMAVAVDQDSSSTTSPSSVSTLDHLSVHDAPQIHALVVEVAIAMASGVNPEPVASGLGGAYFLRAKNGDRIAVAKPVDEEPLAFNNPKGYNGRMLGQPGMKGSIRIGETGLREPAAYLLDHGGFAGVPPTALVEFSHVQFNSNSSGSNSSPLFKIASLQRFVDHDSDAGDMGPSTFSVADVHHIGILDIRLMNLDRHAGNILVRKQNESYGRGDAELVPIDHGYCLPESLDDPYFEWLHWPQASIPFSETAVEYVSCLNPYKDAELLRTELPSIRESSIRVLVICTIFLKQATAYGLSLADMGEIMTREINGGEENWSALENLCMIAKARLNNGLSDDNVIKSDHVEEDIDVSHEDRLNQESDAPRVFHNSPAKGKPSKFPRFSLMIV
;
A
#
# COMPACT_ATOMS: atom_id res chain seq x y z
N MET A 1 10.73 -9.22 31.92
CA MET A 1 9.59 -10.03 31.39
C MET A 1 10.11 -10.80 30.18
N SER A 2 9.74 -12.07 29.95
CA SER A 2 10.34 -12.91 28.88
C SER A 2 9.73 -12.62 27.51
N ILE A 3 10.46 -12.83 26.40
CA ILE A 3 9.93 -12.83 25.02
C ILE A 3 8.67 -13.72 24.91
N LYS A 4 8.59 -14.82 25.67
CA LYS A 4 7.38 -15.67 25.73
C LYS A 4 6.15 -14.91 26.24
N THR A 5 6.32 -13.97 27.16
CA THR A 5 5.24 -13.13 27.68
C THR A 5 4.79 -12.11 26.64
N LEU A 6 5.74 -11.47 25.95
CA LEU A 6 5.46 -10.57 24.82
C LEU A 6 4.68 -11.30 23.72
N CYS A 7 5.14 -12.49 23.32
CA CYS A 7 4.44 -13.33 22.34
C CYS A 7 3.03 -13.72 22.80
N THR A 8 2.81 -13.89 24.11
CA THR A 8 1.49 -14.20 24.66
C THR A 8 0.57 -12.98 24.62
N GLU A 9 1.04 -11.81 25.04
CA GLU A 9 0.25 -10.57 25.01
C GLU A 9 -0.08 -10.13 23.57
N ILE A 10 0.89 -10.23 22.66
CA ILE A 10 0.70 -10.00 21.22
C ILE A 10 -0.34 -11.00 20.69
N SER A 11 -0.17 -12.30 20.98
CA SER A 11 -1.11 -13.34 20.54
C SER A 11 -2.52 -13.05 21.06
N THR A 12 -2.69 -12.76 22.35
CA THR A 12 -4.00 -12.42 22.95
C THR A 12 -4.61 -11.18 22.33
N THR A 13 -3.82 -10.18 21.97
CA THR A 13 -4.34 -8.97 21.34
C THR A 13 -4.77 -9.24 19.90
N PHE A 14 -4.06 -10.10 19.16
CA PHE A 14 -4.48 -10.56 17.85
C PHE A 14 -5.77 -11.38 17.89
N LEU A 15 -6.01 -12.17 18.94
CA LEU A 15 -7.30 -12.85 19.16
C LEU A 15 -8.46 -11.85 19.17
N VAL A 16 -8.29 -10.71 19.85
CA VAL A 16 -9.33 -9.67 19.97
C VAL A 16 -9.61 -8.99 18.63
N VAL A 17 -8.58 -8.77 17.79
CA VAL A 17 -8.75 -8.16 16.47
C VAL A 17 -9.58 -9.07 15.55
N ASP A 18 -9.31 -10.38 15.52
CA ASP A 18 -10.13 -11.33 14.74
C ASP A 18 -11.56 -11.43 15.30
N PHE A 19 -11.75 -11.34 16.63
CA PHE A 19 -13.09 -11.25 17.25
C PHE A 19 -13.87 -9.99 16.85
N CYS A 20 -13.23 -8.81 16.87
CA CYS A 20 -13.85 -7.58 16.40
C CYS A 20 -14.20 -7.64 14.91
N SER A 21 -13.36 -8.31 14.10
CA SER A 21 -13.58 -8.57 12.67
C SER A 21 -14.78 -9.50 12.43
N LEU A 22 -14.94 -10.55 13.26
CA LEU A 22 -16.11 -11.43 13.26
C LEU A 22 -17.38 -10.71 13.75
N SER A 23 -17.23 -9.68 14.60
CA SER A 23 -18.36 -8.95 15.18
C SER A 23 -19.08 -8.01 14.20
N SER A 24 -18.45 -7.56 13.12
CA SER A 24 -19.15 -6.74 12.09
C SER A 24 -20.20 -7.55 11.33
N ALA A 25 -19.93 -8.83 11.06
CA ALA A 25 -20.89 -9.75 10.44
C ALA A 25 -21.94 -10.28 11.43
N ASN A 26 -21.63 -10.33 12.73
CA ASN A 26 -22.48 -10.96 13.75
C ASN A 26 -23.19 -9.99 14.72
N LEU A 27 -22.91 -8.68 14.70
CA LEU A 27 -23.64 -7.69 15.50
C LEU A 27 -25.11 -7.54 15.09
N LYS A 28 -25.49 -7.98 13.88
CA LYS A 28 -26.90 -8.07 13.47
C LYS A 28 -27.64 -9.29 14.01
N ASN A 29 -26.93 -10.37 14.38
CA ASN A 29 -27.55 -11.62 14.85
C ASN A 29 -27.59 -11.77 16.38
N VAL A 30 -26.81 -10.99 17.13
CA VAL A 30 -26.85 -11.02 18.61
C VAL A 30 -27.86 -10.00 19.19
N MET A 31 -28.27 -8.98 18.42
CA MET A 31 -29.30 -8.01 18.85
C MET A 31 -30.75 -8.36 18.46
N TYR A 32 -31.00 -9.43 17.69
CA TYR A 32 -32.34 -9.79 17.19
C TYR A 32 -32.77 -11.24 17.47
N ASN A 33 -32.54 -11.73 18.69
CA ASN A 33 -33.18 -12.97 19.16
C ASN A 33 -34.03 -12.75 20.42
N LEU A 34 -35.16 -12.05 20.24
CA LEU A 34 -36.47 -12.34 20.85
C LEU A 34 -37.49 -12.41 19.70
N PRO A 35 -38.54 -13.25 19.79
CA PRO A 35 -39.12 -13.94 18.65
C PRO A 35 -40.07 -13.06 17.82
N GLY A 36 -39.96 -13.15 16.50
CA GLY A 36 -40.92 -12.55 15.56
C GLY A 36 -40.46 -12.68 14.12
N GLN A 37 -41.18 -13.47 13.33
CA GLN A 37 -40.94 -13.75 11.91
C GLN A 37 -40.84 -12.48 11.05
N THR A 38 -39.97 -12.50 10.04
CA THR A 38 -40.38 -12.52 8.61
C THR A 38 -39.16 -12.69 7.69
N ASN A 39 -39.36 -13.47 6.62
CA ASN A 39 -38.44 -13.78 5.53
C ASN A 39 -37.81 -12.54 4.89
N LEU A 40 -36.63 -12.68 4.27
CA LEU A 40 -36.35 -12.19 2.91
C LEU A 40 -34.99 -12.72 2.36
N LEU A 41 -35.13 -13.63 1.39
CA LEU A 41 -34.37 -13.85 0.13
C LEU A 41 -32.84 -13.73 0.08
N GLU A 42 -32.25 -14.88 -0.30
CA GLU A 42 -30.92 -15.07 -0.88
C GLU A 42 -30.66 -14.19 -2.12
N ILE A 43 -29.43 -13.68 -2.24
CA ILE A 43 -28.83 -13.35 -3.55
C ILE A 43 -27.36 -13.81 -3.55
N ASN A 44 -27.13 -14.93 -4.23
CA ASN A 44 -25.83 -15.32 -4.80
C ASN A 44 -25.66 -14.62 -6.15
N GLN A 45 -24.56 -13.90 -6.40
CA GLN A 45 -23.79 -13.83 -7.67
C GLN A 45 -22.70 -12.73 -7.69
N PRO A 46 -21.65 -12.86 -8.53
CA PRO A 46 -20.35 -12.21 -8.37
C PRO A 46 -20.33 -10.77 -8.89
N LEU A 47 -19.72 -9.84 -8.13
CA LEU A 47 -19.56 -8.45 -8.58
C LEU A 47 -18.39 -8.31 -9.57
N ALA A 48 -18.76 -7.89 -10.78
CA ALA A 48 -17.88 -7.34 -11.78
C ALA A 48 -17.17 -6.08 -11.22
N CYS A 49 -15.84 -6.07 -11.30
CA CYS A 49 -15.00 -4.93 -10.97
C CYS A 49 -15.06 -3.85 -12.06
N ALA A 50 -14.91 -2.61 -11.58
CA ALA A 50 -14.84 -1.33 -12.30
C ALA A 50 -16.18 -0.71 -12.72
N ALA A 51 -16.28 0.58 -12.38
CA ALA A 51 -17.35 1.54 -12.60
C ALA A 51 -18.41 1.65 -11.50
N THR A 52 -18.37 2.83 -10.86
CA THR A 52 -19.45 3.55 -10.14
C THR A 52 -19.41 3.49 -8.61
N LEU A 53 -18.58 4.35 -8.01
CA LEU A 53 -18.80 4.83 -6.65
C LEU A 53 -20.16 5.54 -6.57
N PRO A 54 -21.01 5.28 -5.55
CA PRO A 54 -22.31 5.93 -5.40
C PRO A 54 -22.16 7.46 -5.20
N ALA A 55 -23.03 8.22 -5.85
CA ALA A 55 -23.00 9.69 -5.86
C ALA A 55 -23.13 10.34 -4.46
N SER A 56 -23.60 9.58 -3.46
CA SER A 56 -23.81 10.05 -2.09
C SER A 56 -22.52 10.24 -1.26
N THR A 57 -21.36 9.78 -1.75
CA THR A 57 -20.06 9.97 -1.07
C THR A 57 -19.22 11.10 -1.70
N ARG A 58 -19.71 11.73 -2.78
CA ARG A 58 -19.02 12.81 -3.49
C ARG A 58 -19.30 14.17 -2.83
N ARG A 59 -18.55 14.56 -1.79
CA ARG A 59 -18.28 15.99 -1.57
C ARG A 59 -17.18 16.42 -2.54
N LEU A 60 -17.54 16.53 -3.81
CA LEU A 60 -16.63 17.00 -4.87
C LEU A 60 -16.51 18.52 -4.79
N PHE A 61 -15.32 19.02 -4.47
CA PHE A 61 -14.94 20.38 -4.85
C PHE A 61 -14.53 20.35 -6.32
N LYS A 62 -15.43 20.80 -7.19
CA LYS A 62 -15.15 20.97 -8.62
C LYS A 62 -14.48 22.31 -8.84
N MET A 63 -13.16 22.33 -9.02
CA MET A 63 -12.45 23.54 -9.44
C MET A 63 -12.42 23.61 -10.98
N ALA A 64 -13.39 24.31 -11.56
CA ALA A 64 -13.36 24.71 -12.96
C ALA A 64 -12.71 26.10 -13.06
N VAL A 65 -11.46 26.17 -13.53
CA VAL A 65 -10.82 27.46 -13.83
C VAL A 65 -11.20 27.86 -15.25
N ALA A 66 -12.27 28.66 -15.39
CA ALA A 66 -12.55 29.38 -16.62
C ALA A 66 -11.63 30.61 -16.67
N VAL A 67 -10.57 30.55 -17.47
CA VAL A 67 -9.75 31.72 -17.77
C VAL A 67 -10.56 32.60 -18.74
N ASP A 68 -10.97 33.77 -18.25
CA ASP A 68 -11.69 34.79 -19.02
C ASP A 68 -10.80 35.23 -20.20
N GLN A 69 -11.11 34.75 -21.41
CA GLN A 69 -10.56 35.32 -22.63
C GLN A 69 -11.56 36.35 -23.15
N ASP A 70 -11.12 37.60 -23.17
CA ASP A 70 -11.84 38.73 -23.76
C ASP A 70 -12.45 38.35 -25.12
N SER A 71 -13.70 38.77 -25.28
CA SER A 71 -14.60 38.47 -26.38
C SER A 71 -14.00 38.68 -27.77
N SER A 72 -13.94 37.63 -28.59
CA SER A 72 -14.49 37.58 -29.97
C SER A 72 -13.90 36.45 -30.84
N SER A 73 -14.35 35.21 -30.66
CA SER A 73 -14.43 34.25 -31.78
C SER A 73 -15.24 33.02 -31.37
N THR A 74 -16.28 32.73 -32.14
CA THR A 74 -17.04 31.48 -32.12
C THR A 74 -16.12 30.28 -32.37
N THR A 75 -15.82 29.55 -31.30
CA THR A 75 -15.15 28.25 -31.35
C THR A 75 -15.77 27.39 -30.26
N SER A 76 -16.07 26.13 -30.60
CA SER A 76 -16.61 25.10 -29.68
C SER A 76 -15.89 25.09 -28.33
N PRO A 77 -16.56 24.75 -27.20
CA PRO A 77 -15.91 24.77 -25.89
C PRO A 77 -14.71 23.80 -25.92
N SER A 78 -13.51 24.36 -25.93
CA SER A 78 -12.28 23.62 -25.67
C SER A 78 -12.43 22.98 -24.30
N SER A 79 -12.29 21.65 -24.23
CA SER A 79 -12.38 20.87 -23.00
C SER A 79 -11.32 21.34 -21.99
N VAL A 80 -11.72 22.14 -21.01
CA VAL A 80 -10.83 22.67 -19.97
C VAL A 80 -10.35 21.52 -19.08
N SER A 81 -9.04 21.42 -18.86
CA SER A 81 -8.47 20.45 -17.92
C SER A 81 -8.88 20.78 -16.48
N THR A 82 -9.37 19.79 -15.74
CA THR A 82 -9.80 19.97 -14.34
C THR A 82 -9.13 18.93 -13.44
N LEU A 83 -9.06 19.26 -12.15
CA LEU A 83 -8.52 18.40 -11.11
C LEU A 83 -9.50 18.34 -9.94
N ASP A 84 -10.02 17.15 -9.64
CA ASP A 84 -10.97 16.95 -8.54
C ASP A 84 -10.31 16.15 -7.40
N HIS A 85 -10.42 16.62 -6.16
CA HIS A 85 -9.93 15.92 -4.97
C HIS A 85 -10.93 14.82 -4.55
N LEU A 86 -10.43 13.60 -4.32
CA LEU A 86 -11.27 12.41 -4.08
C LEU A 86 -11.36 11.98 -2.61
N SER A 87 -10.53 12.55 -1.71
CA SER A 87 -10.56 12.27 -0.27
C SER A 87 -11.35 13.34 0.49
N VAL A 88 -11.83 13.04 1.70
CA VAL A 88 -12.65 13.96 2.53
C VAL A 88 -11.75 14.81 3.45
N HIS A 89 -10.49 14.41 3.63
CA HIS A 89 -9.56 15.02 4.54
C HIS A 89 -9.06 16.38 4.02
N ASP A 90 -9.69 17.45 4.50
CA ASP A 90 -9.36 18.83 4.16
C ASP A 90 -8.16 19.33 4.98
N ALA A 91 -6.98 18.76 4.72
CA ALA A 91 -5.73 19.28 5.26
C ALA A 91 -5.30 20.52 4.45
N PRO A 92 -4.98 21.67 5.10
CA PRO A 92 -4.61 22.90 4.38
C PRO A 92 -3.45 22.72 3.39
N GLN A 93 -2.52 21.82 3.71
CA GLN A 93 -1.36 21.50 2.87
C GLN A 93 -1.76 20.74 1.59
N ILE A 94 -2.71 19.81 1.69
CA ILE A 94 -3.29 19.08 0.57
C ILE A 94 -4.10 20.01 -0.31
N HIS A 95 -4.94 20.84 0.30
CA HIS A 95 -5.71 21.84 -0.42
C HIS A 95 -4.79 22.79 -1.20
N ALA A 96 -3.74 23.32 -0.56
CA ALA A 96 -2.75 24.16 -1.23
C ALA A 96 -2.08 23.45 -2.40
N LEU A 97 -1.67 22.19 -2.24
CA LEU A 97 -1.08 21.37 -3.31
C LEU A 97 -2.03 21.22 -4.51
N VAL A 98 -3.27 20.82 -4.27
CA VAL A 98 -4.28 20.59 -5.33
C VAL A 98 -4.59 21.89 -6.07
N VAL A 99 -4.76 23.00 -5.35
CA VAL A 99 -5.01 24.32 -5.94
C VAL A 99 -3.84 24.77 -6.80
N GLU A 100 -2.61 24.62 -6.31
CA GLU A 100 -1.41 25.03 -7.03
C GLU A 100 -1.24 24.25 -8.34
N VAL A 101 -1.47 22.94 -8.32
CA VAL A 101 -1.46 22.09 -9.52
C VAL A 101 -2.59 22.47 -10.48
N ALA A 102 -3.80 22.73 -9.98
CA ALA A 102 -4.92 23.15 -10.81
C ALA A 102 -4.64 24.48 -11.54
N ILE A 103 -4.02 25.45 -10.85
CA ILE A 103 -3.60 26.73 -11.45
C ILE A 103 -2.54 26.51 -12.55
N ALA A 104 -1.56 25.65 -12.29
CA ALA A 104 -0.52 25.32 -13.27
C ALA A 104 -1.12 24.69 -14.53
N MET A 105 -2.03 23.72 -14.37
CA MET A 105 -2.73 23.07 -15.47
C MET A 105 -3.61 24.06 -16.26
N ALA A 106 -4.36 24.92 -15.58
CA ALA A 106 -5.17 25.97 -16.22
C ALA A 106 -4.31 26.98 -17.00
N SER A 107 -3.04 27.13 -16.62
CA SER A 107 -2.05 27.94 -17.33
C SER A 107 -1.42 27.23 -18.54
N GLY A 108 -1.87 26.01 -18.87
CA GLY A 108 -1.39 25.22 -20.00
C GLY A 108 -0.15 24.36 -19.71
N VAL A 109 0.24 24.20 -18.43
CA VAL A 109 1.35 23.30 -18.07
C VAL A 109 0.84 21.86 -18.10
N ASN A 110 1.51 21.01 -18.88
CA ASN A 110 1.20 19.59 -18.98
C ASN A 110 2.10 18.75 -18.04
N PRO A 111 1.64 17.58 -17.58
CA PRO A 111 2.48 16.64 -16.84
C PRO A 111 3.70 16.19 -17.67
N GLU A 112 4.88 16.21 -17.08
CA GLU A 112 6.15 15.78 -17.69
C GLU A 112 6.46 14.34 -17.25
N PRO A 113 6.56 13.35 -18.16
CA PRO A 113 6.87 11.97 -17.78
C PRO A 113 8.24 11.83 -17.11
N VAL A 114 8.27 11.07 -16.01
CA VAL A 114 9.51 10.65 -15.35
C VAL A 114 10.13 9.49 -16.14
N ALA A 115 11.43 9.55 -16.41
CA ALA A 115 12.12 8.55 -17.25
C ALA A 115 12.40 7.23 -16.50
N SER A 116 12.79 7.31 -15.23
CA SER A 116 12.94 6.19 -14.32
C SER A 116 11.57 5.62 -13.90
N GLY A 117 11.55 4.55 -13.09
CA GLY A 117 10.28 3.93 -12.68
C GLY A 117 9.92 2.67 -13.47
N LEU A 118 9.14 1.81 -12.83
CA LEU A 118 8.45 0.69 -13.48
C LEU A 118 7.04 1.05 -13.97
N GLY A 119 6.47 2.14 -13.44
CA GLY A 119 5.14 2.64 -13.77
C GLY A 119 5.18 4.02 -14.43
N GLY A 120 4.00 4.55 -14.73
CA GLY A 120 3.80 5.94 -15.10
C GLY A 120 3.92 6.84 -13.88
N ALA A 121 4.89 7.76 -13.93
CA ALA A 121 5.03 8.86 -12.98
C ALA A 121 5.30 10.14 -13.77
N TYR A 122 4.78 11.26 -13.26
CA TYR A 122 4.81 12.54 -13.97
C TYR A 122 5.14 13.68 -13.03
N PHE A 123 6.11 14.53 -13.38
CA PHE A 123 6.33 15.81 -12.72
C PHE A 123 5.29 16.83 -13.18
N LEU A 124 4.72 17.54 -12.22
CA LEU A 124 3.88 18.71 -12.46
C LEU A 124 4.65 19.95 -12.05
N ARG A 125 4.69 20.95 -12.93
CA ARG A 125 5.50 22.15 -12.74
C ARG A 125 4.65 23.39 -12.57
N ALA A 126 5.15 24.34 -11.79
CA ALA A 126 4.64 25.69 -11.76
C ALA A 126 5.00 26.42 -13.06
N LYS A 127 4.36 27.56 -13.30
CA LYS A 127 4.61 28.39 -14.48
C LYS A 127 6.06 28.89 -14.58
N ASN A 128 6.75 29.02 -13.43
CA ASN A 128 8.15 29.40 -13.36
C ASN A 128 9.12 28.23 -13.67
N GLY A 129 8.61 27.00 -13.84
CA GLY A 129 9.40 25.80 -14.15
C GLY A 129 9.70 24.92 -12.93
N ASP A 130 9.42 25.37 -11.72
CA ASP A 130 9.69 24.60 -10.49
C ASP A 130 8.76 23.39 -10.41
N ARG A 131 9.26 22.27 -9.86
CA ARG A 131 8.44 21.07 -9.66
C ARG A 131 7.55 21.26 -8.42
N ILE A 132 6.25 21.12 -8.62
CA ILE A 132 5.25 21.25 -7.54
C ILE A 132 4.92 19.88 -6.97
N ALA A 133 4.74 18.88 -7.85
CA ALA A 133 4.15 17.60 -7.49
C ALA A 133 4.62 16.46 -8.39
N VAL A 134 4.45 15.24 -7.90
CA VAL A 134 4.53 14.00 -8.67
C VAL A 134 3.15 13.37 -8.72
N ALA A 135 2.68 13.07 -9.93
CA ALA A 135 1.43 12.34 -10.16
C ALA A 135 1.73 10.92 -10.66
N LYS A 136 1.08 9.91 -10.07
CA LYS A 136 1.17 8.50 -10.50
C LYS A 136 -0.23 7.98 -10.87
N PRO A 137 -0.60 7.96 -12.17
CA PRO A 137 -1.87 7.44 -12.61
C PRO A 137 -2.03 5.95 -12.31
N VAL A 138 -3.17 5.59 -11.73
CA VAL A 138 -3.47 4.22 -11.26
C VAL A 138 -3.49 3.20 -12.40
N ASP A 139 -3.88 3.60 -13.62
CA ASP A 139 -3.93 2.72 -14.78
C ASP A 139 -2.57 2.56 -15.48
N GLU A 140 -1.53 3.24 -14.99
CA GLU A 140 -0.17 3.22 -15.55
C GLU A 140 0.87 2.56 -14.63
N GLU A 141 0.46 2.06 -13.46
CA GLU A 141 1.35 1.37 -12.53
C GLU A 141 1.96 0.09 -13.15
N PRO A 142 2.98 -0.54 -12.53
CA PRO A 142 3.57 -1.77 -13.05
C PRO A 142 2.50 -2.86 -13.27
N LEU A 143 2.53 -3.50 -14.44
CA LEU A 143 1.58 -4.51 -14.92
C LEU A 143 0.20 -3.99 -15.33
N ALA A 144 -0.11 -2.71 -15.12
CA ALA A 144 -1.36 -2.12 -15.55
C ALA A 144 -1.44 -1.94 -17.07
N PHE A 145 -2.67 -1.83 -17.58
CA PHE A 145 -2.95 -1.80 -19.02
C PHE A 145 -2.26 -0.63 -19.75
N ASN A 146 -2.27 0.56 -19.15
CA ASN A 146 -1.69 1.77 -19.75
C ASN A 146 -0.25 2.04 -19.29
N ASN A 147 0.44 1.04 -18.72
CA ASN A 147 1.83 1.21 -18.31
C ASN A 147 2.72 1.68 -19.50
N PRO A 148 3.41 2.83 -19.37
CA PRO A 148 4.23 3.41 -20.45
C PRO A 148 5.61 2.79 -20.58
N LYS A 149 6.01 1.91 -19.64
CA LYS A 149 7.36 1.34 -19.53
C LYS A 149 7.47 -0.06 -20.14
N GLY A 150 6.40 -0.56 -20.77
CA GLY A 150 6.36 -1.88 -21.42
C GLY A 150 6.11 -3.04 -20.45
N TYR A 151 5.88 -2.76 -19.17
CA TYR A 151 5.44 -3.76 -18.18
C TYR A 151 3.91 -3.80 -18.15
N ASN A 152 3.24 -4.10 -19.27
CA ASN A 152 1.78 -4.14 -19.37
C ASN A 152 1.26 -5.59 -19.55
N GLY A 153 -0.07 -5.77 -19.49
CA GLY A 153 -0.72 -7.01 -19.93
C GLY A 153 -1.55 -7.75 -18.88
N ARG A 154 -1.80 -7.17 -17.71
CA ARG A 154 -2.70 -7.74 -16.70
C ARG A 154 -3.91 -6.84 -16.43
N MET A 155 -4.99 -7.45 -15.95
CA MET A 155 -6.21 -6.73 -15.60
C MET A 155 -6.10 -6.12 -14.20
N LEU A 156 -6.74 -4.97 -13.99
CA LEU A 156 -6.89 -4.38 -12.66
C LEU A 156 -7.55 -5.38 -11.71
N GLY A 157 -7.10 -5.41 -10.45
CA GLY A 157 -7.55 -6.36 -9.43
C GLY A 157 -6.86 -7.73 -9.47
N GLN A 158 -5.98 -8.01 -10.44
CA GLN A 158 -5.10 -9.18 -10.37
C GLN A 158 -3.93 -8.93 -9.40
N PRO A 159 -3.26 -9.98 -8.89
CA PRO A 159 -2.04 -9.81 -8.12
C PRO A 159 -0.99 -9.00 -8.88
N GLY A 160 -0.43 -7.98 -8.22
CA GLY A 160 0.60 -7.11 -8.76
C GLY A 160 2.00 -7.68 -8.59
N MET A 161 3.02 -6.81 -8.64
CA MET A 161 4.41 -7.20 -8.41
C MET A 161 4.65 -7.77 -7.01
N LYS A 162 4.02 -7.16 -5.99
CA LYS A 162 3.91 -7.72 -4.65
C LYS A 162 2.57 -8.45 -4.59
N GLY A 163 2.58 -9.78 -4.39
CA GLY A 163 1.39 -10.62 -4.60
C GLY A 163 0.21 -10.28 -3.69
N SER A 164 0.48 -9.70 -2.52
CA SER A 164 -0.50 -9.21 -1.56
C SER A 164 -1.05 -7.80 -1.86
N ILE A 165 -0.64 -7.19 -2.98
CA ILE A 165 -1.13 -5.89 -3.47
C ILE A 165 -1.61 -6.08 -4.91
N ARG A 166 -2.87 -5.70 -5.18
CA ARG A 166 -3.47 -5.85 -6.50
C ARG A 166 -3.15 -4.69 -7.42
N ILE A 167 -3.15 -4.99 -8.72
CA ILE A 167 -2.95 -4.00 -9.77
C ILE A 167 -4.09 -2.99 -9.74
N GLY A 168 -3.76 -1.70 -9.78
CA GLY A 168 -4.66 -0.56 -9.73
C GLY A 168 -4.91 -0.04 -8.32
N GLU A 169 -4.14 -0.48 -7.33
CA GLU A 169 -4.39 -0.11 -5.93
C GLU A 169 -3.18 0.53 -5.25
N THR A 170 -2.07 0.71 -5.95
CA THR A 170 -0.89 1.40 -5.41
C THR A 170 -1.20 2.88 -5.13
N GLY A 171 -1.96 3.54 -6.01
CA GLY A 171 -2.31 4.96 -5.87
C GLY A 171 -3.17 5.29 -4.65
N LEU A 172 -3.92 4.33 -4.09
CA LEU A 172 -4.70 4.53 -2.85
C LEU A 172 -3.83 4.45 -1.59
N ARG A 173 -2.68 3.77 -1.67
CA ARG A 173 -1.78 3.54 -0.53
C ARG A 173 -0.89 4.75 -0.25
N GLU A 174 -0.55 5.49 -1.29
CA GLU A 174 0.18 6.76 -1.23
C GLU A 174 -0.50 7.79 -0.28
N PRO A 175 -1.78 8.19 -0.48
CA PRO A 175 -2.47 9.08 0.46
C PRO A 175 -2.75 8.41 1.81
N ALA A 176 -2.90 7.08 1.88
CA ALA A 176 -3.06 6.38 3.15
C ALA A 176 -1.83 6.56 4.05
N ALA A 177 -0.62 6.49 3.50
CA ALA A 177 0.61 6.73 4.25
C ALA A 177 0.68 8.15 4.81
N TYR A 178 0.27 9.16 4.03
CA TYR A 178 0.20 10.55 4.51
C TYR A 178 -0.83 10.71 5.64
N LEU A 179 -2.04 10.15 5.48
CA LEU A 179 -3.08 10.22 6.52
C LEU A 179 -2.64 9.55 7.83
N LEU A 180 -1.87 8.48 7.73
CA LEU A 180 -1.38 7.72 8.88
C LEU A 180 -0.13 8.34 9.50
N ASP A 181 0.56 9.27 8.83
CA ASP A 181 1.70 10.00 9.39
C ASP A 181 1.23 11.14 10.32
N HIS A 182 0.84 10.77 11.53
CA HIS A 182 0.21 11.70 12.47
C HIS A 182 1.14 12.86 12.82
N GLY A 183 0.70 14.09 12.54
CA GLY A 183 1.50 15.28 12.80
C GLY A 183 2.74 15.42 11.91
N GLY A 184 2.86 14.61 10.84
CA GLY A 184 4.04 14.61 9.97
C GLY A 184 5.28 14.07 10.67
N PHE A 185 5.13 13.09 11.57
CA PHE A 185 6.21 12.56 12.40
C PHE A 185 7.32 11.91 11.57
N ALA A 186 6.95 11.10 10.57
CA ALA A 186 7.86 10.51 9.59
C ALA A 186 8.21 11.48 8.45
N GLY A 187 7.39 12.50 8.23
CA GLY A 187 7.62 13.52 7.22
C GLY A 187 7.12 13.12 5.82
N VAL A 188 6.06 12.32 5.72
CA VAL A 188 5.45 12.00 4.42
C VAL A 188 4.96 13.29 3.77
N PRO A 189 5.39 13.63 2.54
CA PRO A 189 4.93 14.85 1.89
C PRO A 189 3.40 14.83 1.67
N PRO A 190 2.73 15.99 1.66
CA PRO A 190 1.30 16.08 1.35
C PRO A 190 0.93 15.24 0.13
N THR A 191 0.09 14.22 0.34
CA THR A 191 -0.30 13.27 -0.69
C THR A 191 -1.81 13.09 -0.75
N ALA A 192 -2.38 13.21 -1.95
CA ALA A 192 -3.81 13.13 -2.20
C ALA A 192 -4.14 12.10 -3.27
N LEU A 193 -5.38 11.60 -3.25
CA LEU A 193 -5.99 10.95 -4.40
C LEU A 193 -6.77 11.99 -5.21
N VAL A 194 -6.52 12.07 -6.50
CA VAL A 194 -7.12 13.08 -7.38
C VAL A 194 -7.60 12.47 -8.70
N GLU A 195 -8.58 13.11 -9.31
CA GLU A 195 -9.07 12.82 -10.66
C GLU A 195 -8.63 13.96 -11.61
N PHE A 196 -7.77 13.64 -12.56
CA PHE A 196 -7.38 14.53 -13.64
C PHE A 196 -8.34 14.37 -14.82
N SER A 197 -9.02 15.42 -15.25
CA SER A 197 -9.86 15.40 -16.46
C SER A 197 -9.23 16.19 -17.60
N HIS A 198 -9.39 15.69 -18.83
CA HIS A 198 -8.86 16.31 -20.05
C HIS A 198 -7.35 16.62 -19.99
N VAL A 199 -6.57 15.70 -19.42
CA VAL A 199 -5.10 15.78 -19.36
C VAL A 199 -4.49 14.67 -20.21
N GLN A 200 -3.44 15.01 -20.96
CA GLN A 200 -2.72 14.03 -21.79
C GLN A 200 -1.76 13.20 -20.93
N PHE A 201 -2.23 12.05 -20.50
CA PHE A 201 -1.44 10.96 -19.92
C PHE A 201 -1.27 9.81 -20.92
N ASN A 202 -0.46 8.80 -20.60
CA ASN A 202 -0.25 7.68 -21.51
C ASN A 202 -1.55 6.88 -21.73
N SER A 203 -1.84 6.52 -22.98
CA SER A 203 -3.02 5.72 -23.32
C SER A 203 -2.67 4.72 -24.42
N ASN A 204 -2.79 3.42 -24.10
CA ASN A 204 -2.49 2.33 -25.03
C ASN A 204 -3.67 1.99 -25.96
N SER A 205 -4.71 2.85 -26.03
CA SER A 205 -5.88 2.65 -26.91
C SER A 205 -5.49 2.76 -28.39
N SER A 206 -5.13 1.64 -28.99
CA SER A 206 -5.01 1.50 -30.44
C SER A 206 -6.41 1.49 -31.09
N GLY A 207 -6.95 2.66 -31.45
CA GLY A 207 -8.00 2.75 -32.47
C GLY A 207 -9.33 3.46 -32.15
N SER A 208 -9.49 4.19 -31.04
CA SER A 208 -10.65 5.11 -30.88
C SER A 208 -10.18 6.49 -30.44
N ASN A 209 -10.74 7.55 -31.05
CA ASN A 209 -10.49 8.97 -30.74
C ASN A 209 -11.02 9.41 -29.36
N SER A 210 -11.07 8.50 -28.38
CA SER A 210 -11.56 8.74 -27.04
C SER A 210 -10.47 8.37 -26.04
N SER A 211 -9.47 9.24 -25.88
CA SER A 211 -8.65 9.20 -24.66
C SER A 211 -9.60 9.21 -23.45
N PRO A 212 -9.28 8.46 -22.37
CA PRO A 212 -10.13 8.46 -21.18
C PRO A 212 -10.36 9.90 -20.74
N LEU A 213 -11.62 10.25 -20.51
CA LEU A 213 -12.05 11.61 -20.13
C LEU A 213 -11.36 12.08 -18.85
N PHE A 214 -11.01 11.14 -17.99
CA PHE A 214 -10.31 11.36 -16.74
C PHE A 214 -9.36 10.21 -16.39
N LYS A 215 -8.40 10.49 -15.50
CA LYS A 215 -7.53 9.50 -14.85
C LYS A 215 -7.49 9.75 -13.35
N ILE A 216 -7.57 8.67 -12.58
CA ILE A 216 -7.33 8.71 -11.13
C ILE A 216 -5.83 8.53 -10.89
N ALA A 217 -5.25 9.34 -10.02
CA ALA A 217 -3.84 9.29 -9.69
C ALA A 217 -3.61 9.64 -8.22
N SER A 218 -2.53 9.11 -7.64
CA SER A 218 -1.95 9.75 -6.46
C SER A 218 -1.23 11.03 -6.89
N LEU A 219 -1.31 12.06 -6.06
CA LEU A 219 -0.66 13.35 -6.23
C LEU A 219 0.10 13.69 -4.95
N GLN A 220 1.42 13.65 -5.01
CA GLN A 220 2.30 13.95 -3.88
C GLN A 220 3.06 15.25 -4.12
N ARG A 221 3.18 16.09 -3.10
CA ARG A 221 4.03 17.29 -3.11
C ARG A 221 5.46 16.87 -3.46
N PHE A 222 6.04 17.53 -4.46
CA PHE A 222 7.46 17.36 -4.78
C PHE A 222 8.29 18.01 -3.67
N VAL A 223 9.35 17.32 -3.26
CA VAL A 223 10.31 17.81 -2.27
C VAL A 223 11.65 17.98 -2.95
N ASP A 224 12.17 19.21 -2.97
CA ASP A 224 13.54 19.47 -3.40
C ASP A 224 14.52 18.74 -2.48
N HIS A 225 15.44 17.99 -3.09
CA HIS A 225 16.39 17.12 -2.40
C HIS A 225 17.71 17.08 -3.17
N ASP A 226 18.78 16.67 -2.48
CA ASP A 226 20.13 16.58 -3.04
C ASP A 226 20.40 15.23 -3.70
N SER A 227 19.89 14.16 -3.10
CA SER A 227 20.04 12.77 -3.55
C SER A 227 19.00 11.88 -2.86
N ASP A 228 18.98 10.59 -3.20
CA ASP A 228 18.37 9.56 -2.37
C ASP A 228 19.36 8.99 -1.34
N ALA A 229 18.87 8.14 -0.45
CA ALA A 229 19.69 7.55 0.62
C ALA A 229 20.72 6.53 0.11
N GLY A 230 20.57 6.01 -1.11
CA GLY A 230 21.49 5.07 -1.74
C GLY A 230 22.81 5.72 -2.19
N ASP A 231 22.80 7.02 -2.44
CA ASP A 231 23.99 7.82 -2.78
C ASP A 231 24.81 8.23 -1.56
N MET A 232 24.28 7.99 -0.35
CA MET A 232 24.87 8.45 0.92
C MET A 232 25.13 7.27 1.86
N GLY A 233 26.19 7.35 2.66
CA GLY A 233 26.46 6.32 3.67
C GLY A 233 25.58 6.52 4.91
N PRO A 234 25.01 5.46 5.52
CA PRO A 234 24.04 5.61 6.60
C PRO A 234 24.57 6.39 7.80
N SER A 235 25.90 6.46 7.99
CA SER A 235 26.54 7.27 9.03
C SER A 235 26.22 8.77 9.03
N THR A 236 25.66 9.32 7.94
CA THR A 236 25.24 10.73 7.84
C THR A 236 23.81 10.97 8.29
N PHE A 237 22.99 9.92 8.43
CA PHE A 237 21.58 10.03 8.75
C PHE A 237 21.36 10.15 10.26
N SER A 238 20.41 11.00 10.66
CA SER A 238 20.04 11.15 12.06
C SER A 238 19.34 9.89 12.58
N VAL A 239 19.52 9.57 13.86
CA VAL A 239 18.80 8.45 14.49
C VAL A 239 17.30 8.72 14.49
N ALA A 240 16.91 9.98 14.73
CA ALA A 240 15.51 10.39 14.80
C ALA A 240 14.78 10.12 13.48
N ASP A 241 15.31 10.57 12.35
CA ASP A 241 14.62 10.40 11.06
C ASP A 241 14.51 8.94 10.66
N VAL A 242 15.56 8.14 10.91
CA VAL A 242 15.52 6.69 10.67
C VAL A 242 14.45 6.03 11.54
N HIS A 243 14.35 6.41 12.81
CA HIS A 243 13.30 5.92 13.71
C HIS A 243 11.91 6.34 13.27
N HIS A 244 11.73 7.59 12.86
CA HIS A 244 10.41 8.09 12.43
C HIS A 244 9.92 7.37 11.17
N ILE A 245 10.78 7.20 10.17
CA ILE A 245 10.48 6.44 8.94
C ILE A 245 10.18 4.98 9.29
N GLY A 246 11.04 4.35 10.10
CA GLY A 246 10.87 2.94 10.48
C GLY A 246 9.60 2.69 11.29
N ILE A 247 9.21 3.59 12.18
CA ILE A 247 7.95 3.53 12.93
C ILE A 247 6.75 3.54 11.97
N LEU A 248 6.77 4.41 10.97
CA LEU A 248 5.71 4.44 9.96
C LEU A 248 5.71 3.16 9.12
N ASP A 249 6.86 2.75 8.60
CA ASP A 249 6.98 1.58 7.74
C ASP A 249 6.56 0.27 8.44
N ILE A 250 6.85 0.12 9.74
CA ILE A 250 6.34 -0.98 10.55
C ILE A 250 4.81 -0.98 10.57
N ARG A 251 4.17 0.16 10.87
CA ARG A 251 2.70 0.26 10.91
C ARG A 251 2.07 -0.08 9.56
N LEU A 252 2.71 0.38 8.49
CA LEU A 252 2.21 0.19 7.14
C LEU A 252 2.56 -1.19 6.56
N MET A 253 3.46 -1.96 7.18
CA MET A 253 4.11 -3.13 6.58
C MET A 253 4.59 -2.79 5.16
N ASN A 254 5.51 -1.83 5.06
CA ASN A 254 6.02 -1.40 3.76
C ASN A 254 6.83 -2.52 3.09
N LEU A 255 6.38 -2.97 1.92
CA LEU A 255 7.02 -4.06 1.20
C LEU A 255 8.20 -3.64 0.33
N ASP A 256 8.49 -2.33 0.26
CA ASP A 256 9.43 -1.78 -0.71
C ASP A 256 10.15 -0.52 -0.22
N ARG A 257 10.45 -0.41 1.10
CA ARG A 257 11.29 0.69 1.59
C ARG A 257 12.76 0.41 1.26
N HIS A 258 13.17 0.70 0.03
CA HIS A 258 14.58 0.72 -0.37
C HIS A 258 15.18 2.13 -0.24
N ALA A 259 16.52 2.24 -0.35
CA ALA A 259 17.22 3.51 -0.20
C ALA A 259 16.74 4.62 -1.18
N GLY A 260 16.43 4.24 -2.42
CA GLY A 260 15.84 5.15 -3.43
C GLY A 260 14.46 5.74 -3.05
N ASN A 261 13.75 5.15 -2.09
CA ASN A 261 12.46 5.67 -1.60
C ASN A 261 12.62 6.58 -0.38
N ILE A 262 13.84 7.01 -0.07
CA ILE A 262 14.16 7.92 1.04
C ILE A 262 15.00 9.06 0.46
N LEU A 263 14.41 10.24 0.35
CA LEU A 263 15.11 11.43 -0.12
C LEU A 263 16.02 11.98 0.97
N VAL A 264 17.13 12.58 0.56
CA VAL A 264 18.10 13.22 1.45
C VAL A 264 18.19 14.71 1.12
N ARG A 265 17.94 15.56 2.12
CA ARG A 265 18.13 17.01 2.03
C ARG A 265 19.21 17.45 3.00
N LYS A 266 20.22 18.15 2.50
CA LYS A 266 21.30 18.72 3.32
C LYS A 266 20.84 20.05 3.88
N GLN A 267 20.88 20.19 5.21
CA GLN A 267 20.49 21.45 5.85
C GLN A 267 21.58 22.54 5.76
N ASN A 268 22.85 22.18 5.52
CA ASN A 268 23.97 23.11 5.35
C ASN A 268 25.01 22.59 4.34
N GLU A 269 25.79 23.50 3.72
CA GLU A 269 26.92 23.15 2.83
C GLU A 269 28.09 22.45 3.56
N SER A 270 28.10 22.45 4.89
CA SER A 270 29.11 21.77 5.71
C SER A 270 28.73 20.30 5.92
N TYR A 271 29.64 19.39 5.59
CA TYR A 271 29.54 17.94 5.80
C TYR A 271 29.62 17.53 7.29
N GLY A 272 28.74 18.07 8.13
CA GLY A 272 28.56 17.62 9.51
C GLY A 272 27.82 16.28 9.57
N ARG A 273 28.14 15.48 10.59
CA ARG A 273 27.53 14.18 10.82
C ARG A 273 26.13 14.37 11.41
N GLY A 274 25.08 13.89 10.75
CA GLY A 274 23.70 13.99 11.24
C GLY A 274 22.92 15.22 10.78
N ASP A 275 23.46 16.00 9.84
CA ASP A 275 22.82 17.24 9.33
C ASP A 275 21.92 17.01 8.10
N ALA A 276 21.74 15.74 7.70
CA ALA A 276 20.92 15.35 6.57
C ALA A 276 19.51 14.98 7.06
N GLU A 277 18.51 15.64 6.50
CA GLU A 277 17.10 15.35 6.72
C GLU A 277 16.63 14.27 5.74
N LEU A 278 15.92 13.27 6.26
CA LEU A 278 15.34 12.20 5.45
C LEU A 278 13.85 12.42 5.22
N VAL A 279 13.39 12.19 3.99
CA VAL A 279 11.97 12.30 3.62
C VAL A 279 11.51 11.01 2.96
N PRO A 280 10.58 10.25 3.55
CA PRO A 280 10.05 9.03 2.96
C PRO A 280 9.09 9.37 1.81
N ILE A 281 9.28 8.73 0.67
CA ILE A 281 8.38 8.83 -0.50
C ILE A 281 7.98 7.43 -0.97
N ASP A 282 7.13 7.36 -2.00
CA ASP A 282 6.75 6.12 -2.68
C ASP A 282 6.22 5.00 -1.76
N HIS A 283 5.00 5.18 -1.28
CA HIS A 283 4.31 4.23 -0.40
C HIS A 283 3.35 3.32 -1.17
N GLY A 284 3.50 3.21 -2.49
CA GLY A 284 2.62 2.41 -3.34
C GLY A 284 2.55 0.93 -2.97
N TYR A 285 3.59 0.39 -2.31
CA TYR A 285 3.70 -1.00 -1.87
C TYR A 285 3.56 -1.20 -0.35
N CYS A 286 2.78 -0.36 0.33
CA CYS A 286 2.42 -0.58 1.73
C CYS A 286 1.00 -1.13 1.90
N LEU A 287 0.58 -1.43 3.13
CA LEU A 287 -0.76 -1.93 3.48
C LEU A 287 -1.21 -3.14 2.63
N PRO A 288 -0.44 -4.25 2.66
CA PRO A 288 -0.81 -5.46 1.92
C PRO A 288 -2.09 -6.09 2.45
N GLU A 289 -2.73 -6.95 1.65
CA GLU A 289 -3.97 -7.64 2.04
C GLU A 289 -3.76 -8.81 3.00
N SER A 290 -2.54 -9.29 3.11
CA SER A 290 -2.12 -10.31 4.05
C SER A 290 -0.79 -9.89 4.64
N LEU A 291 -0.41 -10.48 5.77
CA LEU A 291 0.99 -10.42 6.18
C LEU A 291 1.83 -11.00 5.04
N ASP A 292 2.91 -10.28 4.72
CA ASP A 292 3.82 -10.59 3.64
C ASP A 292 5.24 -10.21 4.11
N ASP A 293 6.26 -10.53 3.32
CA ASP A 293 7.65 -10.23 3.66
C ASP A 293 7.98 -8.75 3.34
N PRO A 294 8.12 -7.87 4.35
CA PRO A 294 8.46 -6.48 4.09
C PRO A 294 9.92 -6.32 3.68
N TYR A 295 10.24 -5.21 3.03
CA TYR A 295 11.62 -4.81 2.75
C TYR A 295 11.92 -3.48 3.41
N PHE A 296 12.89 -3.48 4.31
CA PHE A 296 13.29 -2.33 5.12
C PHE A 296 14.79 -2.07 4.95
N GLU A 297 15.16 -1.08 4.15
CA GLU A 297 16.56 -0.66 3.99
C GLU A 297 17.19 -0.26 5.33
N TRP A 298 16.42 0.47 6.15
CA TRP A 298 16.89 0.96 7.44
C TRP A 298 17.22 -0.16 8.44
N LEU A 299 16.76 -1.39 8.22
CA LEU A 299 17.06 -2.54 9.07
C LEU A 299 18.58 -2.82 9.12
N HIS A 300 19.29 -2.46 8.06
CA HIS A 300 20.73 -2.66 7.94
C HIS A 300 21.55 -1.46 8.42
N TRP A 301 20.90 -0.40 8.90
CA TRP A 301 21.56 0.82 9.34
C TRP A 301 21.80 0.78 10.86
N PRO A 302 23.00 1.18 11.35
CA PRO A 302 23.31 1.14 12.79
C PRO A 302 22.32 1.91 13.67
N GLN A 303 21.66 2.93 13.13
CA GLN A 303 20.61 3.72 13.80
C GLN A 303 19.43 2.86 14.24
N ALA A 304 19.06 1.82 13.50
CA ALA A 304 17.92 0.97 13.84
C ALA A 304 18.15 0.17 15.14
N SER A 305 19.40 -0.12 15.49
CA SER A 305 19.75 -0.81 16.75
C SER A 305 19.82 0.13 17.96
N ILE A 306 19.64 1.44 17.76
CA ILE A 306 19.61 2.41 18.86
C ILE A 306 18.22 2.40 19.51
N PRO A 307 18.10 2.44 20.85
CA PRO A 307 16.80 2.56 21.52
C PRO A 307 16.02 3.80 21.07
N PHE A 308 14.69 3.69 21.03
CA PHE A 308 13.83 4.83 20.72
C PHE A 308 14.02 5.97 21.73
N SER A 309 13.93 7.20 21.24
CA SER A 309 13.87 8.39 22.09
C SER A 309 12.56 8.45 22.87
N GLU A 310 12.52 9.23 23.95
CA GLU A 310 11.29 9.45 24.74
C GLU A 310 10.16 9.99 23.85
N THR A 311 10.47 10.92 22.94
CA THR A 311 9.51 11.47 21.97
C THR A 311 8.95 10.41 21.04
N ALA A 312 9.77 9.49 20.53
CA ALA A 312 9.31 8.39 19.69
C ALA A 312 8.45 7.39 20.47
N VAL A 313 8.82 7.06 21.71
CA VAL A 313 8.01 6.21 22.60
C VAL A 313 6.67 6.85 22.89
N GLU A 314 6.64 8.16 23.20
CA GLU A 314 5.40 8.91 23.45
C GLU A 314 4.51 8.91 22.21
N TYR A 315 5.06 9.23 21.03
CA TYR A 315 4.34 9.17 19.76
C TYR A 315 3.68 7.81 19.54
N VAL A 316 4.44 6.71 19.66
CA VAL A 316 3.91 5.35 19.50
C VAL A 316 2.82 5.04 20.53
N SER A 317 3.00 5.49 21.78
CA SER A 317 2.02 5.29 22.85
C SER A 317 0.67 5.96 22.56
N CYS A 318 0.65 7.07 21.81
CA CYS A 318 -0.55 7.81 21.43
C CYS A 318 -1.31 7.23 20.23
N LEU A 319 -0.67 6.39 19.40
CA LEU A 319 -1.32 5.78 18.22
C LEU A 319 -2.56 4.96 18.60
N ASN A 320 -3.63 5.05 17.80
CA ASN A 320 -4.84 4.27 18.03
C ASN A 320 -5.23 3.50 16.76
N PRO A 321 -4.95 2.18 16.69
CA PRO A 321 -5.16 1.39 15.48
C PRO A 321 -6.62 1.38 14.99
N TYR A 322 -7.59 1.49 15.89
CA TYR A 322 -9.01 1.44 15.54
C TYR A 322 -9.51 2.78 15.01
N LYS A 323 -8.98 3.90 15.53
CA LYS A 323 -9.27 5.22 14.96
C LYS A 323 -8.63 5.37 13.58
N ASP A 324 -7.41 4.87 13.42
CA ASP A 324 -6.69 4.88 12.14
C ASP A 324 -7.43 4.02 11.10
N ALA A 325 -7.94 2.86 11.51
CA ALA A 325 -8.80 2.02 10.67
C ALA A 325 -10.07 2.77 10.20
N GLU A 326 -10.75 3.46 11.12
CA GLU A 326 -11.95 4.23 10.78
C GLU A 326 -11.66 5.44 9.88
N LEU A 327 -10.52 6.10 10.11
CA LEU A 327 -10.02 7.15 9.24
C LEU A 327 -9.86 6.62 7.81
N LEU A 328 -9.19 5.48 7.62
CA LEU A 328 -9.01 4.90 6.28
C LEU A 328 -10.35 4.48 5.63
N ARG A 329 -11.28 3.89 6.38
CA ARG A 329 -12.62 3.54 5.86
C ARG A 329 -13.38 4.77 5.38
N THR A 330 -13.25 5.87 6.10
CA THR A 330 -13.93 7.14 5.80
C THR A 330 -13.29 7.83 4.60
N GLU A 331 -11.96 7.95 4.62
CA GLU A 331 -11.20 8.79 3.69
C GLU A 331 -10.84 8.09 2.38
N LEU A 332 -10.71 6.75 2.42
CA LEU A 332 -10.29 5.91 1.31
C LEU A 332 -11.17 4.64 1.25
N PRO A 333 -12.49 4.76 0.99
CA PRO A 333 -13.44 3.64 1.11
C PRO A 333 -13.19 2.46 0.15
N SER A 334 -12.29 2.63 -0.82
CA SER A 334 -11.85 1.55 -1.72
C SER A 334 -10.69 0.72 -1.17
N ILE A 335 -10.08 1.12 -0.05
CA ILE A 335 -9.08 0.30 0.63
C ILE A 335 -9.75 -0.93 1.23
N ARG A 336 -9.11 -2.09 1.12
CA ARG A 336 -9.71 -3.34 1.60
C ARG A 336 -9.63 -3.46 3.11
N GLU A 337 -10.68 -4.06 3.68
CA GLU A 337 -10.67 -4.45 5.09
C GLU A 337 -9.52 -5.39 5.46
N SER A 338 -9.02 -6.18 4.50
CA SER A 338 -7.84 -7.02 4.70
C SER A 338 -6.58 -6.18 4.95
N SER A 339 -6.36 -5.12 4.17
CA SER A 339 -5.29 -4.14 4.39
C SER A 339 -5.45 -3.37 5.70
N ILE A 340 -6.68 -2.98 6.06
CA ILE A 340 -6.98 -2.33 7.34
C ILE A 340 -6.64 -3.27 8.52
N ARG A 341 -6.93 -4.58 8.41
CA ARG A 341 -6.54 -5.55 9.44
C ARG A 341 -5.02 -5.62 9.61
N VAL A 342 -4.26 -5.62 8.52
CA VAL A 342 -2.78 -5.59 8.59
C VAL A 342 -2.29 -4.34 9.33
N LEU A 343 -2.83 -3.15 9.02
CA LEU A 343 -2.51 -1.91 9.75
C LEU A 343 -2.76 -2.04 11.26
N VAL A 344 -3.94 -2.57 11.64
CA VAL A 344 -4.32 -2.75 13.04
C VAL A 344 -3.35 -3.69 13.74
N ILE A 345 -3.05 -4.84 13.14
CA ILE A 345 -2.10 -5.84 13.66
C ILE A 345 -0.71 -5.21 13.84
N CYS A 346 -0.19 -4.54 12.81
CA CYS A 346 1.16 -3.97 12.84
C CYS A 346 1.28 -2.82 13.84
N THR A 347 0.24 -1.99 13.97
CA THR A 347 0.22 -0.90 14.96
C THR A 347 0.14 -1.46 16.40
N ILE A 348 -0.63 -2.53 16.64
CA ILE A 348 -0.65 -3.21 17.94
C ILE A 348 0.72 -3.80 18.27
N PHE A 349 1.32 -4.51 17.30
CA PHE A 349 2.66 -5.07 17.43
C PHE A 349 3.68 -3.99 17.78
N LEU A 350 3.73 -2.88 17.03
CA LEU A 350 4.62 -1.76 17.27
C LEU A 350 4.47 -1.21 18.70
N LYS A 351 3.24 -0.98 19.15
CA LYS A 351 2.97 -0.46 20.50
C LYS A 351 3.47 -1.40 21.59
N GLN A 352 3.21 -2.70 21.45
CA GLN A 352 3.65 -3.69 22.42
C GLN A 352 5.17 -3.85 22.40
N ALA A 353 5.77 -4.01 21.23
CA ALA A 353 7.22 -4.12 21.08
C ALA A 353 7.95 -2.89 21.65
N THR A 354 7.42 -1.68 21.41
CA THR A 354 7.95 -0.42 21.98
C THR A 354 7.84 -0.39 23.49
N ALA A 355 6.69 -0.78 24.07
CA ALA A 355 6.51 -0.84 25.51
C ALA A 355 7.44 -1.86 26.20
N TYR A 356 7.87 -2.89 25.47
CA TYR A 356 8.86 -3.87 25.92
C TYR A 356 10.32 -3.42 25.72
N GLY A 357 10.54 -2.26 25.10
CA GLY A 357 11.87 -1.70 24.86
C GLY A 357 12.64 -2.35 23.71
N LEU A 358 11.95 -2.99 22.77
CA LEU A 358 12.58 -3.48 21.54
C LEU A 358 13.04 -2.30 20.67
N SER A 359 14.20 -2.46 20.03
CA SER A 359 14.71 -1.49 19.05
C SER A 359 13.99 -1.63 17.71
N LEU A 360 14.20 -0.66 16.83
CA LEU A 360 13.66 -0.71 15.47
C LEU A 360 14.21 -1.93 14.69
N ALA A 361 15.48 -2.27 14.90
CA ALA A 361 16.11 -3.45 14.30
C ALA A 361 15.44 -4.75 14.78
N ASP A 362 15.22 -4.92 16.08
CA ASP A 362 14.55 -6.11 16.63
C ASP A 362 13.15 -6.30 16.03
N MET A 363 12.41 -5.19 15.86
CA MET A 363 11.08 -5.24 15.26
C MET A 363 11.12 -5.60 13.77
N GLY A 364 12.08 -5.02 13.02
CA GLY A 364 12.28 -5.36 11.62
C GLY A 364 12.61 -6.84 11.43
N GLU A 365 13.52 -7.39 12.23
CA GLU A 365 13.87 -8.82 12.21
C GLU A 365 12.67 -9.73 12.50
N ILE A 366 11.80 -9.35 13.44
CA ILE A 366 10.57 -10.10 13.75
C ILE A 366 9.59 -10.11 12.57
N MET A 367 9.55 -9.03 11.78
CA MET A 367 8.62 -8.87 10.65
C MET A 367 9.15 -9.47 9.34
N THR A 368 10.46 -9.48 9.12
CA THR A 368 11.08 -10.02 7.89
C THR A 368 11.23 -11.55 7.95
N ARG A 369 11.10 -12.21 6.81
CA ARG A 369 11.31 -13.66 6.69
C ARG A 369 12.80 -14.02 6.66
N GLU A 370 13.18 -15.05 7.38
CA GLU A 370 14.53 -15.62 7.29
C GLU A 370 14.68 -16.48 6.03
N ILE A 371 15.70 -16.19 5.22
CA ILE A 371 16.05 -17.00 4.06
C ILE A 371 17.09 -18.04 4.49
N ASN A 372 16.63 -19.21 4.94
CA ASN A 372 17.50 -20.32 5.33
C ASN A 372 17.51 -21.40 4.25
N GLY A 373 18.66 -21.63 3.60
CA GLY A 373 18.86 -22.78 2.70
C GLY A 373 18.02 -22.79 1.41
N GLY A 374 17.35 -21.69 1.07
CA GLY A 374 16.46 -21.60 -0.10
C GLY A 374 15.00 -21.95 0.17
N GLU A 375 14.64 -22.28 1.41
CA GLU A 375 13.26 -22.38 1.88
C GLU A 375 12.87 -21.04 2.54
N GLU A 376 11.71 -20.52 2.15
CA GLU A 376 11.17 -19.27 2.68
C GLU A 376 10.28 -19.61 3.88
N ASN A 377 10.77 -19.30 5.09
CA ASN A 377 10.02 -19.52 6.31
C ASN A 377 9.15 -18.30 6.63
N TRP A 378 8.01 -18.53 7.26
CA TRP A 378 7.18 -17.46 7.81
C TRP A 378 7.98 -16.66 8.85
N SER A 379 7.80 -15.33 8.87
CA SER A 379 8.36 -14.43 9.86
C SER A 379 7.86 -14.77 11.27
N ALA A 380 8.55 -14.27 12.30
CA ALA A 380 8.10 -14.45 13.68
C ALA A 380 6.71 -13.81 13.90
N LEU A 381 6.45 -12.63 13.32
CA LEU A 381 5.14 -11.98 13.38
C LEU A 381 4.04 -12.84 12.73
N GLU A 382 4.29 -13.38 11.55
CA GLU A 382 3.33 -14.25 10.86
C GLU A 382 3.01 -15.51 11.68
N ASN A 383 4.03 -16.16 12.23
CA ASN A 383 3.86 -17.32 13.12
C ASN A 383 3.02 -16.97 14.35
N LEU A 384 3.24 -15.80 14.96
CA LEU A 384 2.43 -15.33 16.10
C LEU A 384 0.96 -15.16 15.74
N CYS A 385 0.66 -14.57 14.58
CA CYS A 385 -0.71 -14.43 14.10
C CYS A 385 -1.36 -15.79 13.81
N MET A 386 -0.63 -16.74 13.22
CA MET A 386 -1.12 -18.10 12.97
C MET A 386 -1.43 -18.85 14.27
N ILE A 387 -0.56 -18.76 15.28
CA ILE A 387 -0.80 -19.35 16.61
C ILE A 387 -2.02 -18.72 17.27
N ALA A 388 -2.18 -17.40 17.19
CA ALA A 388 -3.35 -16.71 17.70
C ALA A 388 -4.63 -17.24 17.02
N LYS A 389 -4.66 -17.26 15.68
CA LYS A 389 -5.80 -17.77 14.92
C LYS A 389 -6.17 -19.21 15.27
N ALA A 390 -5.18 -20.10 15.44
CA ALA A 390 -5.44 -21.49 15.84
C ALA A 390 -6.09 -21.59 17.23
N ARG A 391 -5.68 -20.76 18.19
CA ARG A 391 -6.27 -20.71 19.54
C ARG A 391 -7.73 -20.25 19.54
N LEU A 392 -8.10 -19.32 18.66
CA LEU A 392 -9.50 -18.92 18.47
C LEU A 392 -10.37 -20.10 18.04
N ASN A 393 -9.90 -20.82 17.03
CA ASN A 393 -10.65 -21.93 16.45
C ASN A 393 -10.85 -23.05 17.48
N ASN A 394 -9.83 -23.34 18.30
CA ASN A 394 -9.92 -24.34 19.36
C ASN A 394 -10.79 -23.89 20.55
N GLY A 395 -10.90 -22.59 20.82
CA GLY A 395 -11.79 -22.04 21.85
C GLY A 395 -13.26 -21.94 21.45
N LEU A 396 -13.58 -22.02 20.15
CA LEU A 396 -14.95 -22.06 19.62
C LEU A 396 -15.55 -23.47 19.59
N SER A 397 -14.73 -24.51 19.79
CA SER A 397 -15.15 -25.92 19.81
C SER A 397 -15.54 -26.46 21.19
N ASP A 398 -15.44 -25.67 22.26
CA ASP A 398 -15.49 -26.18 23.64
C ASP A 398 -16.88 -26.17 24.31
N ASP A 399 -17.97 -25.95 23.55
CA ASP A 399 -19.36 -26.11 24.03
C ASP A 399 -19.91 -27.54 23.88
N ASN A 400 -19.06 -28.57 23.73
CA ASN A 400 -19.44 -29.97 23.92
C ASN A 400 -18.34 -30.78 24.62
N VAL A 401 -18.54 -30.92 25.92
CA VAL A 401 -17.71 -31.64 26.90
C VAL A 401 -17.60 -33.16 26.59
N ILE A 402 -16.34 -33.64 26.59
CA ILE A 402 -15.83 -35.00 26.91
C ILE A 402 -16.15 -36.16 25.93
N LYS A 403 -15.11 -36.67 25.26
CA LYS A 403 -14.43 -37.94 25.63
C LYS A 403 -13.08 -38.08 24.89
N SER A 404 -12.05 -38.38 25.67
CA SER A 404 -10.85 -39.05 25.18
C SER A 404 -11.25 -40.38 24.53
N ASP A 405 -10.69 -40.70 23.38
CA ASP A 405 -10.16 -42.03 23.09
C ASP A 405 -9.18 -41.96 21.92
N HIS A 406 -8.08 -42.69 22.08
CA HIS A 406 -7.10 -42.94 21.03
C HIS A 406 -7.77 -43.69 19.87
N VAL A 407 -7.68 -43.14 18.65
CA VAL A 407 -7.79 -43.94 17.42
C VAL A 407 -6.79 -43.38 16.41
N GLU A 408 -5.75 -44.18 16.13
CA GLU A 408 -5.02 -44.12 14.86
C GLU A 408 -6.01 -44.46 13.75
N GLU A 409 -6.14 -43.63 12.72
CA GLU A 409 -6.77 -44.08 11.47
C GLU A 409 -6.10 -43.43 10.26
N ASP A 410 -5.69 -44.32 9.36
CA ASP A 410 -4.96 -44.12 8.12
C ASP A 410 -5.68 -43.20 7.12
N ILE A 411 -4.93 -42.32 6.46
CA ILE A 411 -5.44 -41.58 5.29
C ILE A 411 -5.18 -42.42 4.05
N ASP A 412 -6.25 -43.08 3.60
CA ASP A 412 -6.38 -43.75 2.31
C ASP A 412 -6.40 -42.71 1.17
N VAL A 413 -5.52 -42.93 0.18
CA VAL A 413 -5.41 -42.11 -1.03
C VAL A 413 -6.26 -42.76 -2.11
N SER A 414 -7.47 -42.22 -2.34
CA SER A 414 -8.28 -42.59 -3.50
C SER A 414 -8.14 -41.55 -4.61
N HIS A 415 -7.57 -42.03 -5.72
CA HIS A 415 -7.61 -41.43 -7.04
C HIS A 415 -9.03 -41.50 -7.62
N GLU A 416 -9.52 -40.42 -8.21
CA GLU A 416 -10.45 -40.51 -9.35
C GLU A 416 -10.14 -39.44 -10.42
N ASP A 417 -9.61 -39.98 -11.52
CA ASP A 417 -9.74 -39.67 -12.94
C ASP A 417 -10.36 -38.36 -13.44
N ARG A 418 -9.54 -37.63 -14.20
CA ARG A 418 -9.94 -36.67 -15.22
C ARG A 418 -10.21 -37.39 -16.53
N LEU A 419 -11.42 -37.23 -17.06
CA LEU A 419 -11.83 -37.69 -18.37
C LEU A 419 -11.16 -36.90 -19.51
N ASN A 420 -10.77 -37.67 -20.54
CA ASN A 420 -10.23 -37.28 -21.83
C ASN A 420 -11.16 -36.38 -22.65
N GLN A 421 -10.59 -35.37 -23.32
CA GLN A 421 -11.01 -34.94 -24.65
C GLN A 421 -9.78 -34.77 -25.54
N GLU A 422 -9.63 -35.65 -26.51
CA GLU A 422 -8.74 -35.50 -27.67
C GLU A 422 -9.43 -34.66 -28.75
N SER A 423 -8.70 -33.75 -29.38
CA SER A 423 -8.77 -33.57 -30.84
C SER A 423 -7.49 -32.92 -31.39
N ASP A 424 -6.79 -33.72 -32.18
CA ASP A 424 -5.88 -33.47 -33.29
C ASP A 424 -5.08 -32.16 -33.42
N ALA A 425 -3.75 -32.31 -33.36
CA ALA A 425 -2.81 -31.52 -34.17
C ALA A 425 -1.72 -32.46 -34.76
N PRO A 426 -1.33 -32.31 -36.05
CA PRO A 426 -0.49 -33.28 -36.73
C PRO A 426 1.00 -33.17 -36.37
N ARG A 427 1.61 -34.34 -36.15
CA ARG A 427 3.04 -34.60 -35.89
C ARG A 427 3.89 -34.37 -37.12
N VAL A 428 5.08 -33.75 -37.00
CA VAL A 428 6.28 -34.09 -37.83
C VAL A 428 7.62 -33.71 -37.12
N PHE A 429 8.42 -34.76 -36.84
CA PHE A 429 9.88 -34.96 -36.67
C PHE A 429 10.77 -34.35 -35.54
N HIS A 430 11.13 -35.25 -34.61
CA HIS A 430 12.45 -35.63 -34.06
C HIS A 430 13.67 -34.68 -34.10
N ASN A 431 14.23 -34.38 -32.92
CA ASN A 431 15.57 -34.83 -32.48
C ASN A 431 15.80 -34.56 -30.96
N SER A 432 16.29 -35.56 -30.22
CA SER A 432 16.75 -35.48 -28.80
C SER A 432 18.27 -35.14 -28.72
N PRO A 433 18.89 -35.03 -27.53
CA PRO A 433 18.59 -34.19 -26.37
C PRO A 433 19.82 -33.36 -25.93
N ALA A 434 19.63 -32.19 -25.28
CA ALA A 434 20.71 -31.55 -24.54
C ALA A 434 20.20 -31.00 -23.20
N LYS A 435 20.85 -31.43 -22.12
CA LYS A 435 20.64 -31.02 -20.73
C LYS A 435 20.79 -29.50 -20.58
N GLY A 436 19.79 -28.84 -20.00
CA GLY A 436 19.88 -27.46 -19.52
C GLY A 436 19.00 -27.27 -18.29
N LYS A 437 19.60 -26.81 -17.19
CA LYS A 437 18.92 -26.44 -15.94
C LYS A 437 17.87 -25.33 -16.21
N PRO A 438 16.76 -25.25 -15.46
CA PRO A 438 15.87 -24.10 -15.55
C PRO A 438 16.59 -22.86 -15.03
N SER A 439 16.55 -21.79 -15.83
CA SER A 439 17.09 -20.48 -15.52
C SER A 439 16.31 -19.83 -14.38
N LYS A 440 17.04 -19.42 -13.34
CA LYS A 440 16.53 -18.56 -12.25
C LYS A 440 16.17 -17.19 -12.81
N PHE A 441 15.00 -16.67 -12.44
CA PHE A 441 14.68 -15.25 -12.62
C PHE A 441 15.66 -14.40 -11.78
N PRO A 442 16.34 -13.41 -12.37
CA PRO A 442 17.15 -12.48 -11.60
C PRO A 442 16.27 -11.53 -10.79
N ARG A 443 16.57 -11.37 -9.50
CA ARG A 443 16.10 -10.25 -8.68
C ARG A 443 16.71 -8.97 -9.26
N PHE A 444 15.88 -8.11 -9.84
CA PHE A 444 16.31 -6.76 -10.22
C PHE A 444 16.37 -5.90 -8.96
N SER A 445 17.58 -5.45 -8.62
CA SER A 445 17.78 -4.32 -7.72
C SER A 445 17.35 -3.08 -8.50
N LEU A 446 16.25 -2.47 -8.06
CA LEU A 446 15.68 -1.29 -8.68
C LEU A 446 16.35 -0.05 -8.10
N MET A 447 17.36 0.44 -8.80
CA MET A 447 17.83 1.82 -8.65
C MET A 447 16.83 2.75 -9.33
N ILE A 448 16.23 3.66 -8.58
CA ILE A 448 15.56 4.85 -9.13
C ILE A 448 15.83 6.06 -8.22
N VAL A 449 16.25 7.14 -8.88
CA VAL A 449 16.27 8.55 -8.46
C VAL A 449 14.88 9.16 -8.58
#